data_AF-A0A7R9V320-F1
#
_entry.id   AF-A0A7R9V320-F1
#
_cell.length_a   1.000
_cell.length_b   1.000
_cell.length_c   1.000
_cell.angle_alpha   90.00
_cell.angle_beta   90.00
_cell.angle_gamma   90.00
#
_symmetry.space_group_name_H-M   'P 1'
#
loop_
_entity.id
_entity.type
_entity.pdbx_description
1 polymer ?
#
loop_
_entity_poly.entity_id
_entity_poly.type
_entity_poly.pdbx_seq_one_letter_code
_entity_poly.pdbx_strand_id
1 'polypeptide(L)'
;GEDTSNKQLRDDLMTLLIAGHETVAALLTWAFFCIVQNPRVEQKLLDEVDSVVGDRVPTVADIRAMPYLRATLAESLRLYPQPPVLMRRAIRDDTLPAGMGASQSGYPIGEGSDLFISVWNLH
;
A
#
# COMPACT_ATOMS: atom_id res chain seq x y z
N GLY A 1 9.89 -18.57 -23.39
CA GLY A 1 10.14 -18.55 -21.94
C GLY A 1 11.57 -18.92 -21.77
N GLU A 2 12.38 -18.05 -21.18
CA GLU A 2 13.75 -18.41 -20.81
C GLU A 2 13.69 -19.40 -19.65
N ASP A 3 14.53 -20.43 -19.66
CA ASP A 3 14.65 -21.38 -18.56
C ASP A 3 15.21 -20.65 -17.33
N THR A 4 14.37 -20.51 -16.29
CA THR A 4 14.74 -19.86 -15.04
C THR A 4 15.72 -20.74 -14.26
N SER A 5 16.91 -20.23 -13.94
CA SER A 5 17.86 -20.95 -13.09
C SER A 5 17.32 -21.13 -11.67
N ASN A 6 17.75 -22.18 -10.96
CA ASN A 6 17.41 -22.37 -9.53
C ASN A 6 17.78 -21.17 -8.67
N LYS A 7 18.84 -20.43 -9.01
CA LYS A 7 19.25 -19.21 -8.32
C LYS A 7 18.22 -18.10 -8.54
N GLN A 8 17.84 -17.85 -9.80
CA GLN A 8 16.84 -16.83 -10.13
C GLN A 8 15.50 -17.12 -9.44
N LEU A 9 15.05 -18.39 -9.46
CA LEU A 9 13.83 -18.79 -8.77
C LEU A 9 13.91 -18.51 -7.26
N ARG A 10 15.05 -18.81 -6.63
CA ARG A 10 15.27 -18.51 -5.21
C ARG A 10 15.21 -17.01 -4.93
N ASP A 11 15.86 -16.21 -5.77
CA ASP A 11 15.93 -14.76 -5.61
C ASP A 11 14.53 -14.13 -5.80
N ASP A 12 13.75 -14.59 -6.79
CA ASP A 12 12.37 -14.15 -7.01
C ASP A 12 11.45 -14.48 -5.83
N LEU A 13 11.58 -15.68 -5.26
CA LEU A 13 10.83 -16.10 -4.06
C LEU A 13 11.18 -15.22 -2.85
N MET A 14 12.47 -14.88 -2.68
CA MET A 14 12.90 -13.98 -1.61
C MET A 14 12.35 -12.57 -1.81
N THR A 15 12.34 -12.05 -3.04
CA THR A 15 11.73 -10.74 -3.36
C THR A 15 10.25 -10.72 -3.01
N LEU A 16 9.48 -11.74 -3.41
CA LEU A 16 8.06 -11.83 -3.09
C LEU A 16 7.79 -11.93 -1.58
N LEU A 17 8.59 -12.73 -0.87
CA LEU A 17 8.47 -12.88 0.57
C LEU A 17 8.69 -11.55 1.29
N ILE A 18 9.78 -10.84 0.98
CA ILE A 18 10.10 -9.56 1.62
C ILE A 18 9.02 -8.52 1.28
N ALA A 19 8.63 -8.42 0.01
CA ALA A 19 7.64 -7.45 -0.45
C ALA A 19 6.27 -7.66 0.21
N GLY A 20 5.84 -8.91 0.42
CA GLY A 20 4.54 -9.24 0.99
C GLY A 20 4.50 -9.34 2.51
N HIS A 21 5.62 -9.67 3.17
CA HIS A 21 5.62 -9.92 4.62
C HIS A 21 5.54 -8.63 5.43
N GLU A 22 6.51 -7.72 5.24
CA GLU A 22 6.61 -6.51 6.07
C GLU A 22 5.49 -5.51 5.77
N THR A 23 5.06 -5.40 4.50
CA THR A 23 4.00 -4.47 4.08
C THR A 23 2.64 -4.86 4.67
N VAL A 24 2.29 -6.15 4.68
CA VAL A 24 1.05 -6.64 5.27
C VAL A 24 1.09 -6.55 6.80
N ALA A 25 2.23 -6.89 7.41
CA ALA A 25 2.39 -6.74 8.86
C ALA A 25 2.22 -5.28 9.32
N ALA A 26 2.82 -4.34 8.60
CA ALA A 26 2.68 -2.91 8.88
C ALA A 26 1.23 -2.43 8.67
N LEU A 27 0.57 -2.80 7.57
CA LEU A 27 -0.84 -2.50 7.34
C LEU A 27 -1.71 -2.96 8.51
N LEU A 28 -1.61 -4.23 8.91
CA LEU A 28 -2.43 -4.76 9.99
C LEU A 28 -2.13 -4.04 11.31
N THR A 29 -0.85 -3.77 11.61
CA THR A 29 -0.46 -3.04 12.82
C THR A 29 -1.13 -1.67 12.90
N TRP A 30 -1.06 -0.89 11.83
CA TRP A 30 -1.68 0.44 11.77
C TRP A 30 -3.21 0.39 11.71
N ALA A 31 -3.78 -0.60 11.04
CA ALA A 31 -5.22 -0.82 11.02
C ALA A 31 -5.75 -1.10 12.43
N PHE A 32 -5.15 -2.03 13.16
CA PHE A 32 -5.51 -2.30 14.55
C PHE A 32 -5.29 -1.08 15.43
N PHE A 33 -4.18 -0.36 15.29
CA PHE A 33 -3.93 0.88 16.01
C PHE A 33 -5.07 1.91 15.80
N CYS A 34 -5.55 2.07 14.56
CA CYS A 34 -6.68 2.95 14.27
C CYS A 34 -7.99 2.43 14.86
N ILE A 35 -8.26 1.13 14.73
CA ILE A 35 -9.51 0.50 15.19
C ILE A 35 -9.66 0.63 16.70
N VAL A 36 -8.64 0.28 17.49
CA VAL A 36 -8.71 0.29 18.96
C VAL A 36 -8.89 1.69 19.55
N GLN A 37 -8.53 2.74 18.81
CA GLN A 37 -8.76 4.12 19.21
C GLN A 37 -10.17 4.63 18.86
N ASN A 38 -10.95 3.86 18.09
CA ASN A 38 -12.24 4.26 17.57
C ASN A 38 -13.31 3.17 17.87
N PRO A 39 -13.87 3.11 19.09
CA PRO A 39 -14.82 2.08 19.50
C PRO A 39 -16.05 1.96 18.59
N ARG A 40 -16.49 3.07 17.99
CA ARG A 40 -17.59 3.07 17.02
C ARG A 40 -17.23 2.33 15.72
N VAL A 41 -15.98 2.45 15.27
CA VAL A 41 -15.48 1.75 14.07
C VAL A 41 -15.32 0.27 14.39
N GLU A 42 -14.76 -0.06 15.54
CA GLU A 42 -14.63 -1.43 16.04
C GLU A 42 -15.98 -2.14 16.08
N GLN A 43 -16.99 -1.55 16.76
CA GLN A 43 -18.32 -2.16 16.86
C GLN A 43 -18.92 -2.44 15.47
N LYS A 44 -18.83 -1.47 14.56
CA LYS A 44 -19.39 -1.61 13.21
C LYS A 44 -18.65 -2.68 12.38
N LEU A 45 -17.35 -2.89 12.61
CA LEU A 45 -16.61 -3.99 11.97
C LEU A 45 -17.05 -5.34 12.51
N LEU A 46 -17.20 -5.47 13.83
CA LEU A 46 -17.68 -6.70 14.45
C LEU A 46 -19.08 -7.05 13.94
N ASP A 47 -19.99 -6.07 13.89
CA ASP A 47 -21.34 -6.28 13.36
C ASP A 47 -21.33 -6.77 11.89
N GLU A 48 -20.45 -6.23 11.04
CA GLU A 48 -20.30 -6.67 9.64
C GLU A 48 -19.72 -8.08 9.55
N VAL A 49 -18.68 -8.38 10.34
CA VAL A 49 -18.03 -9.70 10.37
C VAL A 49 -19.01 -10.77 10.88
N ASP A 50 -19.76 -10.47 11.94
CA ASP A 50 -20.75 -11.38 12.51
C ASP A 50 -21.90 -11.62 11.53
N SER A 51 -22.35 -10.59 10.81
CA SER A 51 -23.42 -10.72 9.82
C SER A 51 -23.01 -11.53 8.60
N VAL A 52 -21.75 -11.44 8.16
CA VAL A 52 -21.27 -12.12 6.95
C VAL A 52 -20.75 -13.51 7.26
N VAL A 53 -19.92 -13.62 8.30
CA VAL A 53 -19.17 -14.82 8.66
C VAL A 53 -19.80 -15.53 9.86
N GLY A 54 -20.06 -14.80 10.95
CA GLY A 54 -20.40 -15.43 12.24
C GLY A 54 -19.28 -16.36 12.70
N ASP A 55 -19.62 -17.55 13.22
CA ASP A 55 -18.64 -18.49 13.79
C ASP A 55 -17.91 -19.38 12.77
N ARG A 56 -18.20 -19.24 11.47
CA ARG A 56 -17.59 -20.09 10.44
C ARG A 56 -16.18 -19.60 10.06
N VAL A 57 -15.41 -20.45 9.41
CA VAL A 57 -14.12 -20.04 8.82
C VAL A 57 -14.39 -19.11 7.61
N PRO A 58 -13.76 -17.91 7.53
CA PRO A 58 -13.89 -17.03 6.38
C PRO A 58 -13.34 -17.65 5.09
N THR A 59 -13.95 -17.28 3.97
CA THR A 59 -13.53 -17.64 2.61
C THR A 59 -13.23 -16.38 1.79
N VAL A 60 -12.54 -16.54 0.67
CA VAL A 60 -12.21 -15.40 -0.22
C VAL A 60 -13.48 -14.71 -0.78
N ALA A 61 -14.58 -15.45 -0.93
CA ALA A 61 -15.84 -14.89 -1.42
C ALA A 61 -16.43 -13.86 -0.44
N ASP A 62 -16.22 -14.05 0.86
CA ASP A 62 -16.78 -13.21 1.92
C ASP A 62 -16.21 -11.80 1.92
N ILE A 63 -14.98 -11.64 1.45
CA ILE A 63 -14.30 -10.34 1.37
C ILE A 63 -15.15 -9.34 0.57
N ARG A 64 -15.84 -9.80 -0.49
CA ARG A 64 -16.71 -8.94 -1.30
C ARG A 64 -17.94 -8.45 -0.53
N ALA A 65 -18.41 -9.22 0.44
CA ALA A 65 -19.56 -8.91 1.27
C ALA A 65 -19.20 -8.05 2.50
N MET A 66 -17.92 -7.72 2.71
CA MET A 66 -17.44 -6.88 3.82
C MET A 66 -16.89 -5.54 3.33
N PRO A 67 -17.71 -4.64 2.76
CA PRO A 67 -17.27 -3.36 2.25
C PRO A 67 -16.72 -2.42 3.34
N TYR A 68 -17.22 -2.51 4.57
CA TYR A 68 -16.75 -1.65 5.67
C TYR A 68 -15.35 -2.07 6.11
N LEU A 69 -15.08 -3.36 6.29
CA LEU A 69 -13.74 -3.89 6.53
C LEU A 69 -12.75 -3.46 5.45
N ARG A 70 -13.14 -3.59 4.17
CA ARG A 70 -12.29 -3.15 3.05
C ARG A 70 -12.02 -1.65 3.09
N ALA A 71 -13.03 -0.83 3.42
CA ALA A 71 -12.87 0.60 3.58
C ALA A 71 -11.94 0.96 4.76
N THR A 72 -12.04 0.25 5.88
CA THR A 72 -11.15 0.45 7.03
C THR A 72 -9.69 0.15 6.68
N LEU A 73 -9.43 -0.95 5.98
CA LEU A 73 -8.07 -1.29 5.53
C LEU A 73 -7.55 -0.26 4.52
N ALA A 74 -8.39 0.19 3.59
CA ALA A 74 -8.03 1.22 2.62
C ALA A 74 -7.73 2.56 3.31
N GLU A 75 -8.51 2.96 4.30
CA GLU A 75 -8.29 4.18 5.08
C GLU A 75 -7.01 4.08 5.93
N SER A 76 -6.72 2.88 6.45
CA SER A 76 -5.46 2.62 7.16
C SER A 76 -4.26 2.78 6.23
N LEU A 77 -4.33 2.33 4.97
CA LEU A 77 -3.31 2.57 3.96
C LEU A 77 -3.24 4.03 3.52
N ARG A 78 -4.37 4.76 3.53
CA ARG A 78 -4.38 6.20 3.28
C ARG A 78 -3.57 6.92 4.37
N LEU A 79 -3.90 6.69 5.63
CA LEU A 79 -3.22 7.32 6.76
C LEU A 79 -1.77 6.84 6.96
N TYR A 80 -1.49 5.56 6.71
CA TYR A 80 -0.20 4.92 6.98
C TYR A 80 0.29 4.09 5.76
N PRO A 81 0.67 4.74 4.65
CA PRO A 81 1.08 4.07 3.43
C PRO A 81 2.36 3.23 3.58
N GLN A 82 2.39 2.08 2.89
CA GLN A 82 3.53 1.16 2.88
C GLN A 82 4.03 0.96 1.44
N PRO A 83 5.19 1.52 1.03
CA PRO A 83 6.04 2.44 1.79
C PRO A 83 5.50 3.89 1.79
N PRO A 84 5.89 4.73 2.76
CA PRO A 84 5.49 6.13 2.81
C PRO A 84 6.22 7.00 1.78
N VAL A 85 7.33 6.51 1.21
CA VAL A 85 8.11 7.20 0.17
C VAL A 85 8.52 6.21 -0.90
N LEU A 86 8.31 6.57 -2.17
CA LEU A 86 8.82 5.85 -3.32
C LEU A 86 10.07 6.56 -3.86
N MET A 87 11.16 5.82 -3.97
CA MET A 87 12.43 6.34 -4.49
C MET A 87 12.56 6.03 -5.98
N ARG A 88 13.00 7.00 -6.77
CA ARG A 88 13.34 6.85 -8.20
C ARG A 88 14.63 7.60 -8.49
N ARG A 89 15.34 7.21 -9.54
CA ARG A 89 16.49 7.94 -10.07
C ARG A 89 16.24 8.23 -11.55
N ALA A 90 16.48 9.47 -11.96
CA ALA A 90 16.43 9.84 -13.36
C ALA A 90 17.57 9.15 -14.11
N ILE A 91 17.24 8.32 -15.10
CA ILE A 91 18.23 7.61 -15.95
C ILE A 91 18.62 8.41 -17.20
N ARG A 92 18.01 9.59 -17.38
CA ARG A 92 18.26 10.57 -18.43
C ARG A 92 17.64 11.90 -18.01
N ASP A 93 18.01 12.97 -18.68
CA ASP A 93 17.37 14.28 -18.53
C ASP A 93 15.86 14.17 -18.83
N ASP A 94 15.05 14.84 -18.02
CA ASP A 94 13.59 14.90 -18.17
C ASP A 94 13.04 16.21 -17.60
N THR A 95 11.75 16.47 -17.74
CA THR A 95 11.07 17.63 -17.16
C THR A 95 9.90 17.17 -16.31
N LEU A 96 9.95 17.45 -15.01
CA LEU A 96 8.81 17.26 -14.14
C LEU A 96 7.68 18.21 -14.57
N PRO A 97 6.43 17.73 -14.68
CA PRO A 97 5.32 18.57 -15.10
C PRO A 97 5.09 19.72 -14.10
N ALA A 98 4.46 20.79 -14.59
CA ALA A 98 4.09 21.92 -13.75
C ALA A 98 3.17 21.46 -12.59
N GLY A 99 3.61 21.68 -11.36
CA GLY A 99 2.78 21.48 -10.16
C GLY A 99 1.75 22.60 -9.98
N MET A 100 0.86 22.43 -9.00
CA MET A 100 -0.07 23.49 -8.58
C MET A 100 0.71 24.76 -8.18
N GLY A 101 0.57 25.83 -8.96
CA GLY A 101 1.24 27.13 -8.73
C GLY A 101 2.65 27.25 -9.32
N ALA A 102 3.13 26.28 -10.10
CA ALA A 102 4.43 26.34 -10.77
C ALA A 102 4.35 26.96 -12.18
N SER A 103 5.52 27.34 -12.72
CA SER A 103 5.65 27.75 -14.13
C SER A 103 5.07 26.68 -15.06
N GLN A 104 4.30 27.10 -16.08
CA GLN A 104 3.70 26.19 -17.07
C GLN A 104 4.73 25.35 -17.82
N SER A 105 6.00 25.76 -17.82
CA SER A 105 7.12 25.06 -18.46
C SER A 105 7.60 23.80 -17.73
N GLY A 106 7.12 23.53 -16.51
CA GLY A 106 7.63 22.42 -15.69
C GLY A 106 9.00 22.71 -15.07
N TYR A 107 9.61 21.69 -14.45
CA TYR A 107 10.90 21.76 -13.77
C TYR A 107 11.88 20.74 -14.38
N PRO A 108 13.00 21.17 -14.99
CA PRO A 108 13.97 20.25 -15.58
C PRO A 108 14.69 19.46 -14.49
N ILE A 109 14.86 18.16 -14.73
CA ILE A 109 15.66 17.24 -13.91
C ILE A 109 16.76 16.64 -14.76
N GLY A 110 17.99 16.64 -14.24
CA GLY A 110 19.13 16.05 -14.94
C GLY A 110 19.23 14.55 -14.69
N GLU A 111 19.89 13.84 -15.61
CA GLU A 111 20.35 12.47 -15.40
C GLU A 111 21.07 12.32 -14.04
N GLY A 112 20.79 11.23 -13.34
CA GLY A 112 21.35 10.94 -12.03
C GLY A 112 20.61 11.57 -10.85
N SER A 113 19.62 12.45 -11.09
CA SER A 113 18.83 13.05 -10.01
C SER A 113 18.03 12.00 -9.23
N ASP A 114 18.12 12.03 -7.89
CA ASP A 114 17.31 11.20 -7.00
C ASP A 114 15.98 11.90 -6.67
N LEU A 115 14.89 11.14 -6.81
CA LEU A 115 13.51 11.60 -6.66
C LEU A 115 12.84 10.81 -5.52
N PHE A 116 12.25 11.55 -4.59
CA PHE A 116 11.50 11.00 -3.46
C PHE A 116 10.04 11.41 -3.58
N ILE A 117 9.18 10.45 -3.93
CA ILE A 117 7.73 10.67 -4.02
C ILE A 117 7.13 10.32 -2.67
N SER A 118 6.79 11.33 -1.88
CA SER A 118 6.17 11.14 -0.56
C SER A 118 4.70 10.75 -0.73
N VAL A 119 4.42 9.45 -0.63
CA VAL A 119 3.05 8.91 -0.60
C VAL A 119 2.32 9.41 0.64
N TRP A 120 3.04 9.56 1.75
CA TRP A 120 2.52 10.16 2.98
C TRP A 120 1.91 11.55 2.76
N ASN A 121 2.56 12.41 1.96
CA ASN A 121 2.04 13.76 1.70
C ASN A 121 0.92 13.77 0.65
N LEU A 122 0.84 12.73 -0.19
CA LEU A 122 -0.17 12.63 -1.24
C LEU A 122 -1.51 12.11 -0.71
N HIS A 123 -1.47 11.29 0.35
CA HIS A 123 -2.64 10.71 1.00
C HIS A 123 -3.32 11.66 2.00
#